data_AF-A0A961N6D4-F1
#
_entry.id   AF-A0A961N6D4-F1
#
_cell.length_a   1.000
_cell.length_b   1.000
_cell.length_c   1.000
_cell.angle_alpha   90.00
_cell.angle_beta   90.00
_cell.angle_gamma   90.00
#
_symmetry.space_group_name_H-M   'P 1'
#
loop_
_entity.id
_entity.type
_entity.pdbx_description
1 polymer ?
#
loop_
_entity_poly.entity_id
_entity_poly.type
_entity_poly.pdbx_seq_one_letter_code
_entity_poly.pdbx_strand_id
1 'polypeptide(L)'
;AQQDSFLPVMEDGTVVLVGATTENPSFELNAALLSRARVLVFHSLDAAAIGKLFAHAERIEGRPLPLDAEARAVLVRMADGDGRAALTLAEEVWRSARAGETFDAAQLQDILQRRAPIYDKSADGHYNLISALHKAVRGSDPDAALYYLARMLDAGEDPLFLARRVVRMAVEDIGMADPQALVIANAAKDAYDFLGSPEGELAIAQAVIYVATAPKSNAAYKAFGAAKRVAKEAGSLLPPKHILNAPTKLMQAEGYGSGYRYDHDTPDGFSGQDYFPDALGRQTFYDPPDRGFEREIRKRLDYWAKLRRDRARDT
;
A
#
# COMPACT_ATOMS: atom_id res chain seq x y z
N ALA A 1 8.19 -8.53 -24.25
CA ALA A 1 9.53 -8.98 -24.72
C ALA A 1 9.79 -10.45 -24.38
N GLN A 2 9.83 -10.89 -23.11
CA GLN A 2 10.07 -12.30 -22.75
C GLN A 2 8.84 -13.23 -22.89
N GLN A 3 7.62 -12.72 -22.73
CA GLN A 3 6.39 -13.52 -22.83
C GLN A 3 5.93 -13.74 -24.28
N ASP A 4 6.22 -12.79 -25.18
CA ASP A 4 5.80 -12.84 -26.58
C ASP A 4 6.52 -13.93 -27.39
N SER A 5 7.68 -14.41 -26.91
CA SER A 5 8.45 -15.47 -27.58
C SER A 5 7.78 -16.83 -27.56
N PHE A 6 6.79 -17.05 -26.68
CA PHE A 6 6.05 -18.31 -26.60
C PHE A 6 4.87 -18.39 -27.58
N LEU A 7 4.43 -17.27 -28.14
CA LEU A 7 3.24 -17.24 -29.00
C LEU A 7 3.36 -18.12 -30.25
N PRO A 8 4.47 -18.07 -31.05
CA PRO A 8 4.55 -18.86 -32.27
C PRO A 8 4.47 -20.37 -32.01
N VAL A 9 5.15 -20.85 -30.97
CA VAL A 9 5.22 -22.28 -30.61
C VAL A 9 3.97 -22.79 -29.89
N MET A 10 3.15 -21.89 -29.33
CA MET A 10 1.82 -22.22 -28.82
C MET A 10 0.79 -22.30 -29.95
N GLU A 11 0.90 -21.42 -30.94
CA GLU A 11 -0.04 -21.32 -32.07
C GLU A 11 0.13 -22.46 -33.08
N ASP A 12 1.36 -22.87 -33.36
CA ASP A 12 1.64 -24.02 -34.24
C ASP A 12 1.48 -25.39 -33.56
N GLY A 13 1.18 -25.39 -32.26
CA GLY A 13 0.94 -26.58 -31.46
C GLY A 13 2.19 -27.33 -31.02
N THR A 14 3.39 -26.75 -31.19
CA THR A 14 4.64 -27.34 -30.72
C THR A 14 4.65 -27.55 -29.20
N VAL A 15 4.01 -26.65 -28.43
CA VAL A 15 3.91 -26.77 -26.97
C VAL A 15 2.49 -26.55 -26.46
N VAL A 16 2.15 -27.25 -25.37
CA VAL A 16 1.01 -26.90 -24.51
C VAL A 16 1.55 -26.18 -23.27
N LEU A 17 1.30 -24.88 -23.17
CA LEU A 17 1.75 -24.07 -22.04
C LEU A 17 0.79 -24.23 -20.85
N VAL A 18 1.30 -24.73 -19.73
CA VAL A 18 0.59 -24.74 -18.44
C VAL A 18 1.29 -23.78 -17.50
N GLY A 19 0.69 -22.61 -17.31
CA GLY A 19 1.16 -21.61 -16.34
C GLY A 19 0.42 -21.76 -15.01
N ALA A 20 1.16 -21.66 -13.90
CA ALA A 20 0.60 -21.54 -12.57
C ALA A 20 1.07 -20.22 -11.96
N THR A 21 0.14 -19.48 -11.36
CA THR A 21 0.43 -18.24 -10.65
C THR A 21 -0.50 -18.14 -9.45
N THR A 22 0.00 -17.58 -8.35
CA THR A 22 -0.85 -17.15 -7.24
C THR A 22 -1.46 -15.77 -7.51
N GLU A 23 -0.86 -14.99 -8.42
CA GLU A 23 -1.28 -13.65 -8.79
C GLU A 23 -2.43 -13.63 -9.80
N ASN A 24 -3.21 -12.55 -9.83
CA ASN A 24 -4.26 -12.40 -10.83
C ASN A 24 -3.64 -12.30 -12.24
N PRO A 25 -3.93 -13.27 -13.14
CA PRO A 25 -3.32 -13.36 -14.47
C PRO A 25 -3.48 -12.09 -15.32
N SER A 26 -4.51 -11.27 -15.07
CA SER A 26 -4.76 -10.06 -15.86
C SER A 26 -3.75 -8.92 -15.64
N PHE A 27 -2.98 -8.94 -14.54
CA PHE A 27 -1.98 -7.91 -14.26
C PHE A 27 -0.60 -8.27 -14.79
N GLU A 28 -0.23 -9.54 -14.75
CA GLU A 28 1.13 -10.02 -15.03
C GLU A 28 1.31 -10.66 -16.42
N LEU A 29 0.22 -11.04 -17.09
CA LEU A 29 0.28 -11.64 -18.43
C LEU A 29 -0.16 -10.65 -19.50
N ASN A 30 0.56 -10.63 -20.61
CA ASN A 30 0.14 -9.89 -21.79
C ASN A 30 -1.22 -10.41 -22.32
N ALA A 31 -1.98 -9.53 -22.96
CA ALA A 31 -3.31 -9.87 -23.47
C ALA A 31 -3.28 -10.98 -24.56
N ALA A 32 -2.16 -11.11 -25.28
CA ALA A 32 -1.99 -12.08 -26.35
C ALA A 32 -1.89 -13.53 -25.83
N LEU A 33 -1.21 -13.76 -24.70
CA LEU A 33 -1.18 -15.06 -24.02
C LEU A 33 -2.54 -15.41 -23.43
N LEU A 34 -3.16 -14.44 -22.75
CA LEU A 34 -4.47 -14.64 -22.14
C LEU A 34 -5.55 -15.02 -23.15
N SER A 35 -5.50 -14.50 -24.38
CA SER A 35 -6.45 -14.87 -25.42
C SER A 35 -6.29 -16.29 -25.95
N ARG A 36 -5.18 -16.96 -25.64
CA ARG A 36 -4.83 -18.33 -26.08
C ARG A 36 -4.77 -19.34 -24.93
N ALA A 37 -4.99 -18.88 -23.69
CA ALA A 37 -4.95 -19.70 -22.49
C ALA A 37 -6.34 -19.76 -21.83
N ARG A 38 -6.67 -20.90 -21.22
CA ARG A 38 -7.85 -21.03 -20.37
C ARG A 38 -7.44 -20.78 -18.92
N VAL A 39 -8.04 -19.78 -18.29
CA VAL A 39 -7.80 -19.48 -16.87
C VAL A 39 -8.68 -20.41 -16.01
N LEU A 40 -8.04 -21.13 -15.09
CA LEU A 40 -8.70 -21.96 -14.08
C LEU A 40 -8.38 -21.38 -12.71
N VAL A 41 -9.40 -21.12 -11.91
CA VAL A 41 -9.23 -20.64 -10.53
C VAL A 41 -9.18 -21.85 -9.61
N PHE A 42 -8.10 -21.95 -8.85
CA PHE A 42 -7.95 -22.92 -7.78
C PHE A 42 -8.24 -22.24 -6.44
N HIS A 43 -8.89 -22.95 -5.53
CA HIS A 43 -9.13 -22.51 -4.17
C HIS A 43 -8.20 -23.24 -3.22
N SER A 44 -7.89 -22.62 -2.08
CA SER A 44 -7.18 -23.28 -0.98
C SER A 44 -7.89 -24.56 -0.57
N LEU A 45 -7.10 -25.56 -0.17
CA LEU A 45 -7.63 -26.85 0.25
C LEU A 45 -8.37 -26.71 1.57
N ASP A 46 -9.55 -27.33 1.67
CA ASP A 46 -10.24 -27.43 2.95
C ASP A 46 -9.56 -28.44 3.88
N ALA A 47 -9.96 -28.44 5.15
CA ALA A 47 -9.41 -29.34 6.16
C ALA A 47 -9.57 -30.83 5.79
N ALA A 48 -10.63 -31.19 5.08
CA ALA A 48 -10.86 -32.57 4.64
C ALA A 48 -9.91 -32.98 3.52
N ALA A 49 -9.62 -32.08 2.57
CA ALA A 49 -8.66 -32.28 1.50
C ALA A 49 -7.23 -32.37 2.04
N ILE A 50 -6.85 -31.52 3.00
CA ILE A 50 -5.56 -31.64 3.69
C ILE A 50 -5.46 -32.97 4.45
N GLY A 51 -6.54 -33.38 5.15
CA GLY A 51 -6.60 -34.68 5.81
C GLY A 51 -6.40 -35.87 4.85
N LYS A 52 -6.90 -35.77 3.61
CA LYS A 52 -6.66 -36.76 2.55
C LYS A 52 -5.21 -36.76 2.07
N LEU A 53 -4.55 -35.59 1.98
CA LEU A 53 -3.13 -35.51 1.64
C LEU A 53 -2.27 -36.20 2.70
N PHE A 54 -2.55 -35.99 3.99
CA PHE A 54 -1.84 -36.70 5.06
C PHE A 54 -2.05 -38.22 4.97
N ALA A 55 -3.29 -38.67 4.82
CA ALA A 55 -3.57 -40.11 4.66
C ALA A 55 -2.84 -40.72 3.44
N HIS A 56 -2.73 -39.94 2.36
CA HIS A 56 -1.99 -40.37 1.18
C HIS A 56 -0.49 -40.46 1.45
N ALA A 57 0.08 -39.47 2.14
CA ALA A 57 1.49 -39.43 2.50
C ALA A 57 1.87 -40.55 3.49
N GLU A 58 1.05 -40.81 4.51
CA GLU A 58 1.20 -41.92 5.47
C GLU A 58 1.27 -43.28 4.75
N ARG A 59 0.44 -43.47 3.72
CA ARG A 59 0.44 -44.68 2.90
C ARG A 59 1.70 -44.82 2.04
N ILE A 60 2.24 -43.71 1.52
CA ILE A 60 3.49 -43.71 0.73
C ILE A 60 4.69 -43.99 1.64
N GLU A 61 4.75 -43.34 2.80
CA GLU A 61 5.84 -43.45 3.76
C GLU A 61 5.81 -44.79 4.51
N GLY A 62 4.66 -45.49 4.50
CA GLY A 62 4.50 -46.79 5.15
C GLY A 62 4.40 -46.73 6.68
N ARG A 63 4.21 -45.53 7.24
CA ARG A 63 4.00 -45.28 8.68
C ARG A 63 3.03 -44.12 8.89
N PRO A 64 2.20 -44.15 9.95
CA PRO A 64 1.30 -43.05 10.26
C PRO A 64 2.08 -41.82 10.73
N LEU A 65 1.44 -40.66 10.71
CA LEU A 65 1.94 -39.50 11.43
C LEU A 65 1.89 -39.81 12.94
N PRO A 66 3.00 -39.63 13.67
CA PRO A 66 3.08 -39.87 15.11
C PRO A 66 2.39 -38.73 15.87
N LEU A 67 1.10 -38.57 15.67
CA LEU A 67 0.27 -37.49 16.22
C LEU A 67 -0.98 -38.10 16.84
N ASP A 68 -1.41 -37.56 17.97
CA ASP A 68 -2.76 -37.80 18.45
C ASP A 68 -3.81 -37.04 17.60
N ALA A 69 -5.09 -37.25 17.90
CA ALA A 69 -6.17 -36.62 17.13
C ALA A 69 -6.17 -35.09 17.23
N GLU A 70 -5.77 -34.53 18.36
CA GLU A 70 -5.75 -33.08 18.59
C GLU A 70 -4.58 -32.44 17.85
N ALA A 71 -3.38 -33.01 17.96
CA ALA A 71 -2.18 -32.62 17.25
C ALA A 71 -2.36 -32.74 15.73
N ARG A 72 -3.04 -33.79 15.25
CA ARG A 72 -3.38 -33.92 13.83
C ARG A 72 -4.33 -32.81 13.37
N ALA A 73 -5.31 -32.43 14.18
CA ALA A 73 -6.18 -31.31 13.87
C ALA A 73 -5.43 -29.97 13.87
N VAL A 74 -4.45 -29.79 14.78
CA VAL A 74 -3.53 -28.64 14.78
C VAL A 74 -2.73 -28.60 13.49
N LEU A 75 -2.10 -29.70 13.08
CA LEU A 75 -1.30 -29.78 11.86
C LEU A 75 -2.11 -29.42 10.60
N VAL A 76 -3.36 -29.89 10.53
CA VAL A 76 -4.30 -29.52 9.44
C VAL A 76 -4.56 -28.02 9.41
N ARG A 77 -4.75 -27.37 10.57
CA ARG A 77 -4.95 -25.92 10.63
C ARG A 77 -3.68 -25.15 10.25
N MET A 78 -2.51 -25.64 10.67
CA MET A 78 -1.23 -25.00 10.35
C MET A 78 -0.88 -25.03 8.86
N ALA A 79 -1.43 -25.98 8.11
CA ALA A 79 -1.27 -26.01 6.65
C ALA A 79 -1.97 -24.85 5.93
N ASP A 80 -2.95 -24.20 6.56
CA ASP A 80 -3.73 -23.06 6.02
C ASP A 80 -4.23 -23.24 4.57
N GLY A 81 -4.57 -24.49 4.22
CA GLY A 81 -5.05 -24.87 2.89
C GLY A 81 -3.98 -24.97 1.80
N ASP A 82 -2.68 -24.85 2.13
CA ASP A 82 -1.55 -25.17 1.24
C ASP A 82 -1.15 -26.65 1.40
N GLY A 83 -1.33 -27.43 0.33
CA GLY A 83 -0.99 -28.85 0.30
C GLY A 83 0.52 -29.13 0.35
N ARG A 84 1.36 -28.25 -0.20
CA ARG A 84 2.82 -28.37 -0.11
C ARG A 84 3.27 -28.09 1.32
N ALA A 85 2.78 -27.01 1.93
CA ALA A 85 3.08 -26.70 3.33
C ALA A 85 2.64 -27.84 4.26
N ALA A 86 1.44 -28.39 4.05
CA ALA A 86 0.98 -29.57 4.78
C ALA A 86 2.01 -30.72 4.72
N LEU A 87 2.41 -31.13 3.51
CA LEU A 87 3.34 -32.25 3.34
C LEU A 87 4.73 -31.95 3.94
N THR A 88 5.20 -30.71 3.88
CA THR A 88 6.44 -30.30 4.54
C THR A 88 6.33 -30.40 6.07
N LEU A 89 5.21 -29.97 6.65
CA LEU A 89 4.97 -30.11 8.09
C LEU A 89 4.90 -31.58 8.51
N ALA A 90 4.24 -32.43 7.71
CA ALA A 90 4.20 -33.88 7.93
C ALA A 90 5.61 -34.51 7.90
N GLU A 91 6.45 -34.10 6.94
CA GLU A 91 7.84 -34.53 6.86
C GLU A 91 8.64 -34.16 8.12
N GLU A 92 8.45 -32.94 8.62
CA GLU A 92 9.15 -32.47 9.82
C GLU A 92 8.73 -33.24 11.08
N VAL A 93 7.44 -33.55 11.19
CA VAL A 93 6.90 -34.40 12.27
C VAL A 93 7.55 -35.78 12.23
N TRP A 94 7.64 -36.42 11.05
CA TRP A 94 8.26 -37.74 10.92
C TRP A 94 9.76 -37.75 11.22
N ARG A 95 10.48 -36.67 10.90
CA ARG A 95 11.92 -36.53 11.20
C ARG A 95 12.19 -36.30 12.69
N SER A 96 11.27 -35.61 13.36
CA SER A 96 11.41 -35.25 14.76
C SER A 96 11.03 -36.38 15.71
N ALA A 97 10.16 -37.30 15.28
CA ALA A 97 9.71 -38.42 16.08
C ALA A 97 10.76 -39.51 16.26
N ARG A 98 10.94 -39.95 17.51
CA ARG A 98 11.63 -41.20 17.82
C ARG A 98 10.70 -42.39 17.58
N ALA A 99 11.29 -43.58 17.46
CA ALA A 99 10.51 -44.80 17.25
C ALA A 99 9.49 -45.03 18.37
N GLY A 100 8.20 -45.13 18.01
CA GLY A 100 7.09 -45.34 18.95
C GLY A 100 6.61 -44.09 19.69
N GLU A 101 7.17 -42.92 19.39
CA GLU A 101 6.73 -41.64 19.96
C GLU A 101 5.44 -41.17 19.27
N THR A 102 4.60 -40.43 20.00
CA THR A 102 3.39 -39.79 19.47
C THR A 102 3.30 -38.42 20.13
N PHE A 103 3.17 -37.38 19.32
CA PHE A 103 3.11 -36.01 19.80
C PHE A 103 1.67 -35.58 20.08
N ASP A 104 1.50 -34.91 21.21
CA ASP A 104 0.32 -34.09 21.48
C ASP A 104 0.44 -32.70 20.81
N ALA A 105 -0.62 -31.89 20.94
CA ALA A 105 -0.68 -30.56 20.33
C ALA A 105 0.42 -29.61 20.83
N ALA A 106 0.84 -29.71 22.09
CA ALA A 106 1.86 -28.85 22.68
C ALA A 106 3.26 -29.24 22.18
N GLN A 107 3.56 -30.53 22.17
CA GLN A 107 4.81 -31.07 21.63
C GLN A 107 4.95 -30.77 20.14
N LEU A 108 3.86 -30.85 19.38
CA LEU A 108 3.84 -30.47 17.97
C LEU A 108 4.21 -28.99 17.78
N GLN A 109 3.66 -28.10 18.61
CA GLN A 109 4.02 -26.68 18.56
C GLN A 109 5.49 -26.45 18.88
N ASP A 110 6.05 -27.11 19.90
CA ASP A 110 7.47 -26.98 20.25
C ASP A 110 8.41 -27.45 19.13
N ILE A 111 8.02 -28.51 18.41
CA ILE A 111 8.78 -29.03 17.26
C ILE A 111 8.76 -28.03 16.11
N LEU A 112 7.57 -27.51 15.79
CA LEU A 112 7.37 -26.64 14.63
C LEU A 112 7.81 -25.19 14.90
N GLN A 113 7.80 -24.70 16.14
CA GLN A 113 8.31 -23.38 16.50
C GLN A 113 9.84 -23.27 16.37
N ARG A 114 10.58 -24.39 16.42
CA ARG A 114 12.05 -24.37 16.29
C ARG A 114 12.54 -23.97 14.89
N ARG A 115 11.64 -23.86 13.89
CA ARG A 115 11.89 -23.17 12.62
C ARG A 115 10.61 -22.47 12.15
N ALA A 116 10.70 -21.14 12.10
CA ALA A 116 9.61 -20.21 11.82
C ALA A 116 8.67 -20.62 10.66
N PRO A 117 7.39 -20.19 10.70
CA PRO A 117 6.36 -20.56 9.74
C PRO A 117 6.79 -20.27 8.31
N ILE A 118 6.41 -21.18 7.41
CA ILE A 118 6.53 -21.02 5.98
C ILE A 118 5.60 -19.88 5.57
N TYR A 119 6.14 -18.66 5.56
CA TYR A 119 5.58 -17.57 4.77
C TYR A 119 5.89 -17.86 3.30
N ASP A 120 4.84 -18.07 2.53
CA ASP A 120 4.95 -17.99 1.09
C ASP A 120 5.23 -16.52 0.72
N LYS A 121 6.49 -16.23 0.39
CA LYS A 121 6.93 -14.98 -0.26
C LYS A 121 6.31 -14.80 -1.66
N SER A 122 5.22 -15.48 -2.01
CA SER A 122 4.47 -15.13 -3.21
C SER A 122 3.75 -13.81 -2.98
N ALA A 123 3.83 -12.93 -3.97
CA ALA A 123 3.54 -11.52 -3.80
C ALA A 123 2.05 -11.25 -3.47
N ASP A 124 1.15 -12.20 -3.74
CA ASP A 124 -0.30 -12.03 -3.56
C ASP A 124 -0.77 -12.02 -2.09
N GLY A 125 -0.21 -12.87 -1.22
CA GLY A 125 -0.53 -12.83 0.22
C GLY A 125 -0.09 -11.52 0.86
N HIS A 126 1.14 -11.11 0.54
CA HIS A 126 1.71 -9.82 0.90
C HIS A 126 0.84 -8.65 0.43
N TYR A 127 0.50 -8.59 -0.87
CA TYR A 127 -0.29 -7.51 -1.45
C TYR A 127 -1.72 -7.46 -0.91
N ASN A 128 -2.34 -8.61 -0.65
CA ASN A 128 -3.68 -8.66 -0.09
C ASN A 128 -3.71 -8.15 1.35
N LEU A 129 -2.75 -8.57 2.19
CA LEU A 129 -2.69 -8.12 3.59
C LEU A 129 -2.36 -6.62 3.67
N ILE A 130 -1.40 -6.11 2.91
CA ILE A 130 -1.10 -4.67 2.94
C ILE A 130 -2.24 -3.82 2.39
N SER A 131 -2.96 -4.35 1.39
CA SER A 131 -4.17 -3.75 0.82
C SER A 131 -5.30 -3.70 1.84
N ALA A 132 -5.47 -4.76 2.64
CA ALA A 132 -6.45 -4.83 3.72
C ALA A 132 -6.09 -3.87 4.86
N LEU A 133 -4.84 -3.83 5.31
CA LEU A 133 -4.33 -2.87 6.30
C LEU A 133 -4.63 -1.42 5.87
N HIS A 134 -4.27 -1.08 4.64
CA HIS A 134 -4.49 0.27 4.11
C HIS A 134 -5.98 0.63 4.04
N LYS A 135 -6.84 -0.32 3.62
CA LYS A 135 -8.29 -0.11 3.58
C LYS A 135 -8.90 0.00 4.97
N ALA A 136 -8.43 -0.75 5.96
CA ALA A 136 -8.87 -0.66 7.35
C ALA A 136 -8.54 0.72 7.94
N VAL A 137 -7.30 1.19 7.76
CA VAL A 137 -6.89 2.56 8.13
C VAL A 137 -7.79 3.60 7.45
N ARG A 138 -7.99 3.51 6.14
CA ARG A 138 -8.86 4.42 5.39
C ARG A 138 -10.32 4.36 5.84
N GLY A 139 -10.79 3.17 6.20
CA GLY A 139 -12.12 2.90 6.77
C GLY A 139 -12.28 3.36 8.22
N SER A 140 -11.21 3.85 8.84
CA SER A 140 -11.17 4.26 10.26
C SER A 140 -11.49 3.12 11.23
N ASP A 141 -10.99 1.92 10.92
CA ASP A 141 -11.10 0.72 11.75
C ASP A 141 -9.71 0.40 12.35
N PRO A 142 -9.39 0.91 13.56
CA PRO A 142 -8.09 0.70 14.18
C PRO A 142 -7.88 -0.76 14.61
N ASP A 143 -8.95 -1.47 14.97
CA ASP A 143 -8.88 -2.86 15.42
C ASP A 143 -8.52 -3.80 14.26
N ALA A 144 -9.22 -3.67 13.12
CA ALA A 144 -8.89 -4.41 11.91
C ALA A 144 -7.50 -4.02 11.37
N ALA A 145 -7.11 -2.75 11.47
CA ALA A 145 -5.78 -2.30 11.06
C ALA A 145 -4.69 -2.96 11.91
N LEU A 146 -4.83 -2.99 13.23
CA LEU A 146 -3.88 -3.69 14.11
C LEU A 146 -3.82 -5.19 13.82
N TYR A 147 -4.97 -5.83 13.56
CA TYR A 147 -5.01 -7.25 13.18
C TYR A 147 -4.20 -7.52 11.90
N TYR A 148 -4.39 -6.75 10.84
CA TYR A 148 -3.62 -6.94 9.60
C TYR A 148 -2.13 -6.58 9.78
N LEU A 149 -1.80 -5.57 10.58
CA LEU A 149 -0.41 -5.26 10.92
C LEU A 149 0.25 -6.44 11.64
N ALA A 150 -0.39 -6.97 12.69
CA ALA A 150 0.12 -8.10 13.47
C ALA A 150 0.31 -9.34 12.59
N ARG A 151 -0.65 -9.64 11.71
CA ARG A 151 -0.52 -10.74 10.74
C ARG A 151 0.68 -10.59 9.82
N MET A 152 0.98 -9.37 9.37
CA MET A 152 2.13 -9.13 8.49
C MET A 152 3.46 -9.22 9.26
N LEU A 153 3.52 -8.69 10.49
CA LEU A 153 4.71 -8.81 11.34
C LEU A 153 5.01 -10.27 11.69
N ASP A 154 3.99 -11.03 12.12
CA ASP A 154 4.12 -12.46 12.44
C ASP A 154 4.55 -13.29 11.21
N ALA A 155 4.13 -12.86 10.02
CA ALA A 155 4.54 -13.47 8.76
C ALA A 155 5.96 -13.06 8.30
N GLY A 156 6.68 -12.24 9.07
CA GLY A 156 8.05 -11.82 8.77
C GLY A 156 8.16 -10.72 7.71
N GLU A 157 7.13 -9.89 7.55
CA GLU A 157 7.19 -8.70 6.70
C GLU A 157 8.28 -7.73 7.16
N ASP A 158 8.95 -7.05 6.21
CA ASP A 158 9.88 -5.97 6.56
C ASP A 158 9.12 -4.84 7.30
N PRO A 159 9.41 -4.54 8.57
CA PRO A 159 8.69 -3.49 9.28
C PRO A 159 8.91 -2.11 8.67
N LEU A 160 10.03 -1.86 7.97
CA LEU A 160 10.21 -0.62 7.22
C LEU A 160 9.31 -0.57 5.97
N PHE A 161 8.93 -1.70 5.39
CA PHE A 161 7.88 -1.74 4.36
C PHE A 161 6.55 -1.28 4.94
N LEU A 162 6.17 -1.78 6.11
CA LEU A 162 4.96 -1.37 6.81
C LEU A 162 4.99 0.12 7.16
N ALA A 163 6.11 0.62 7.70
CA ALA A 163 6.29 2.04 8.01
C ALA A 163 6.15 2.94 6.77
N ARG A 164 6.75 2.55 5.62
CA ARG A 164 6.57 3.25 4.33
C ARG A 164 5.09 3.34 3.93
N ARG A 165 4.31 2.28 4.17
CA ARG A 165 2.88 2.25 3.86
C ARG A 165 2.06 3.10 4.81
N VAL A 166 2.41 3.17 6.09
CA VAL A 166 1.78 4.08 7.06
C VAL A 166 2.04 5.54 6.68
N VAL A 167 3.28 5.90 6.29
CA VAL A 167 3.61 7.23 5.74
C VAL A 167 2.76 7.54 4.51
N ARG A 168 2.57 6.57 3.61
CA ARG A 168 1.70 6.75 2.44
C ARG A 168 0.25 7.03 2.84
N MET A 169 -0.31 6.29 3.79
CA MET A 169 -1.68 6.52 4.31
C MET A 169 -1.82 7.90 4.94
N ALA A 170 -0.82 8.34 5.72
CA ALA A 170 -0.81 9.67 6.33
C ALA A 170 -0.91 10.79 5.29
N VAL A 171 -0.24 10.66 4.14
CA VAL A 171 -0.27 11.69 3.08
C VAL A 171 -1.49 11.57 2.16
N GLU A 172 -1.94 10.35 1.86
CA GLU A 172 -3.02 10.09 0.89
C GLU A 172 -4.43 10.18 1.50
N ASP A 173 -4.63 9.57 2.68
CA ASP A 173 -5.95 9.33 3.25
C ASP A 173 -6.28 10.25 4.43
N ILE A 174 -5.25 10.79 5.11
CA ILE A 174 -5.40 11.78 6.18
C ILE A 174 -5.13 13.18 5.63
N GLY A 175 -3.98 13.36 4.99
CA GLY A 175 -3.61 14.59 4.28
C GLY A 175 -3.66 15.82 5.17
N MET A 176 -4.26 16.89 4.67
CA MET A 176 -4.34 18.16 5.41
C MET A 176 -5.45 18.19 6.47
N ALA A 177 -6.31 17.16 6.54
CA ALA A 177 -7.31 17.07 7.60
C ALA A 177 -6.64 16.82 8.96
N ASP A 178 -5.45 16.24 8.98
CA ASP A 178 -4.56 16.25 10.13
C ASP A 178 -3.08 16.22 9.69
N PRO A 179 -2.43 17.39 9.59
CA PRO A 179 -1.04 17.48 9.16
C PRO A 179 -0.03 16.77 10.08
N GLN A 180 -0.39 16.45 11.33
CA GLN A 180 0.49 15.74 12.26
C GLN A 180 0.68 14.26 11.89
N ALA A 181 -0.23 13.68 11.10
CA ALA A 181 -0.16 12.27 10.73
C ALA A 181 1.17 11.90 10.04
N LEU A 182 1.68 12.75 9.15
CA LEU A 182 2.97 12.51 8.49
C LEU A 182 4.14 12.57 9.49
N VAL A 183 4.09 13.52 10.43
CA VAL A 183 5.13 13.69 11.46
C VAL A 183 5.18 12.44 12.34
N ILE A 184 4.02 11.97 12.80
CA ILE A 184 3.91 10.78 13.65
C ILE A 184 4.33 9.51 12.91
N ALA A 185 3.94 9.35 11.65
CA ALA A 185 4.36 8.21 10.83
C ALA A 185 5.89 8.17 10.63
N ASN A 186 6.52 9.33 10.40
CA ASN A 186 7.98 9.42 10.31
C ASN A 186 8.67 9.16 11.65
N ALA A 187 8.13 9.70 12.75
CA ALA A 187 8.67 9.44 14.08
C ALA A 187 8.60 7.95 14.46
N ALA A 188 7.54 7.25 14.05
CA ALA A 188 7.42 5.81 14.24
C ALA A 188 8.47 5.02 13.44
N LYS A 189 8.73 5.43 12.19
CA LYS A 189 9.83 4.88 11.39
C LYS A 189 11.17 5.11 12.11
N ASP A 190 11.45 6.33 12.57
CA ASP A 190 12.73 6.65 13.22
C ASP A 190 12.90 5.92 14.56
N ALA A 191 11.81 5.74 15.31
CA ALA A 191 11.80 4.91 16.51
C ALA A 191 12.10 3.43 16.18
N TYR A 192 11.55 2.91 15.09
CA TYR A 192 11.86 1.55 14.63
C TYR A 192 13.33 1.42 14.22
N ASP A 193 13.89 2.36 13.46
CA ASP A 193 15.31 2.36 13.08
C ASP A 193 16.23 2.38 14.31
N PHE A 194 15.82 3.08 15.37
CA PHE A 194 16.59 3.19 16.61
C PHE A 194 16.50 1.93 17.49
N LEU A 195 15.31 1.32 17.61
CA LEU A 195 15.04 0.22 18.54
C LEU A 195 15.18 -1.17 17.90
N GLY A 196 14.87 -1.31 16.62
CA GLY A 196 14.74 -2.61 15.94
C GLY A 196 13.55 -3.44 16.43
N SER A 197 13.43 -4.68 15.96
CA SER A 197 12.40 -5.63 16.45
C SER A 197 12.85 -6.34 17.72
N PRO A 198 11.91 -6.64 18.65
CA PRO A 198 10.47 -6.35 18.57
C PRO A 198 10.06 -4.95 19.08
N GLU A 199 10.89 -4.24 19.84
CA GLU A 199 10.49 -3.01 20.56
C GLU A 199 10.01 -1.87 19.64
N GLY A 200 10.65 -1.72 18.49
CA GLY A 200 10.32 -0.71 17.47
C GLY A 200 9.00 -0.96 16.76
N GLU A 201 8.49 -2.20 16.74
CA GLU A 201 7.21 -2.54 16.11
C GLU A 201 6.04 -1.85 16.82
N LEU A 202 6.18 -1.59 18.13
CA LEU A 202 5.20 -0.84 18.92
C LEU A 202 5.03 0.59 18.42
N ALA A 203 6.10 1.22 17.92
CA ALA A 203 6.02 2.56 17.34
C ALA A 203 5.21 2.56 16.03
N ILE A 204 5.40 1.53 15.19
CA ILE A 204 4.61 1.34 13.96
C ILE A 204 3.14 1.10 14.30
N ALA A 205 2.85 0.24 15.29
CA ALA A 205 1.49 -0.01 15.76
C ALA A 205 0.83 1.28 16.28
N GLN A 206 1.55 2.09 17.07
CA GLN A 206 1.09 3.39 17.54
C GLN A 206 0.73 4.32 16.37
N ALA A 207 1.57 4.40 15.34
CA ALA A 207 1.29 5.21 14.17
C ALA A 207 0.08 4.69 13.37
N VAL A 208 -0.08 3.37 13.23
CA VAL A 208 -1.26 2.76 12.60
C VAL A 208 -2.55 3.16 13.30
N ILE A 209 -2.58 3.09 14.63
CA ILE A 209 -3.73 3.51 15.44
C ILE A 209 -4.02 5.01 15.22
N TYR A 210 -2.97 5.84 15.22
CA TYR A 210 -3.11 7.27 14.96
C TYR A 210 -3.76 7.54 13.60
N VAL A 211 -3.20 6.99 12.52
CA VAL A 211 -3.74 7.24 11.16
C VAL A 211 -5.13 6.61 10.97
N ALA A 212 -5.43 5.48 11.61
CA ALA A 212 -6.75 4.87 11.58
C ALA A 212 -7.80 5.75 12.28
N THR A 213 -7.44 6.44 13.36
CA THR A 213 -8.38 7.30 14.12
C THR A 213 -8.41 8.75 13.66
N ALA A 214 -7.44 9.20 12.86
CA ALA A 214 -7.36 10.57 12.37
C ALA A 214 -8.51 10.96 11.40
N PRO A 215 -8.89 12.26 11.32
CA PRO A 215 -9.81 12.76 10.30
C PRO A 215 -9.33 12.45 8.88
N LYS A 216 -10.22 11.94 8.02
CA LYS A 216 -9.87 11.48 6.67
C LYS A 216 -10.12 12.54 5.59
N SER A 217 -9.09 12.80 4.78
CA SER A 217 -9.20 13.60 3.57
C SER A 217 -8.18 13.19 2.50
N ASN A 218 -8.68 12.98 1.28
CA ASN A 218 -7.86 12.82 0.08
C ASN A 218 -7.87 14.06 -0.81
N ALA A 219 -8.28 15.22 -0.29
CA ALA A 219 -8.44 16.45 -1.08
C ALA A 219 -7.10 16.92 -1.67
N ALA A 220 -6.02 16.90 -0.89
CA ALA A 220 -4.68 17.24 -1.37
C ALA A 220 -4.19 16.26 -2.46
N TYR A 221 -4.45 14.96 -2.27
CA TYR A 221 -4.11 13.93 -3.26
C TYR A 221 -4.85 14.14 -4.59
N LYS A 222 -6.17 14.38 -4.55
CA LYS A 222 -6.99 14.69 -5.73
C LYS A 222 -6.55 15.99 -6.40
N ALA A 223 -6.29 17.04 -5.61
CA ALA A 223 -5.85 18.34 -6.11
C ALA A 223 -4.54 18.22 -6.89
N PHE A 224 -3.55 17.52 -6.35
CA PHE A 224 -2.29 17.29 -7.05
C PHE A 224 -2.46 16.44 -8.31
N GLY A 225 -3.34 15.42 -8.28
CA GLY A 225 -3.71 14.66 -9.46
C GLY A 225 -4.30 15.52 -10.58
N ALA A 226 -5.21 16.44 -10.23
CA ALA A 226 -5.82 17.37 -11.17
C ALA A 226 -4.80 18.37 -11.74
N ALA A 227 -3.95 18.95 -10.89
CA ALA A 227 -2.90 19.88 -11.31
C ALA A 227 -1.92 19.22 -12.30
N LYS A 228 -1.47 17.99 -12.02
CA LYS A 228 -0.60 17.22 -12.93
C LYS A 228 -1.25 16.99 -14.30
N ARG A 229 -2.55 16.67 -14.32
CA ARG A 229 -3.30 16.46 -15.57
C ARG A 229 -3.37 17.75 -16.38
N VAL A 230 -3.76 18.86 -15.76
CA VAL A 230 -3.85 20.16 -16.45
C VAL A 230 -2.48 20.62 -16.95
N ALA A 231 -1.41 20.46 -16.16
CA ALA A 231 -0.06 20.78 -16.61
C ALA A 231 0.36 19.95 -17.84
N LYS A 232 -0.02 18.67 -17.89
CA LYS A 232 0.25 17.80 -19.04
C LYS A 232 -0.55 18.21 -20.29
N GLU A 233 -1.81 18.62 -20.11
CA GLU A 233 -2.69 19.02 -21.21
C GLU A 233 -2.38 20.41 -21.77
N ALA A 234 -2.00 21.36 -20.90
CA ALA A 234 -1.71 22.74 -21.28
C ALA A 234 -0.32 22.91 -21.93
N GLY A 235 0.57 21.93 -21.82
CA GLY A 235 1.91 21.99 -22.40
C GLY A 235 2.80 23.03 -21.71
N SER A 236 3.53 23.81 -22.51
CA SER A 236 4.58 24.73 -22.03
C SER A 236 4.13 26.18 -21.96
N LEU A 237 2.97 26.45 -21.35
CA LEU A 237 2.52 27.82 -21.13
C LEU A 237 3.50 28.57 -20.20
N LEU A 238 3.86 29.78 -20.60
CA LEU A 238 4.73 30.63 -19.79
C LEU A 238 3.97 31.18 -18.57
N PRO A 239 4.59 31.25 -17.39
CA PRO A 239 4.03 31.98 -16.26
C PRO A 239 3.80 33.47 -16.60
N PRO A 240 2.89 34.16 -15.91
CA PRO A 240 2.72 35.60 -16.07
C PRO A 240 4.03 36.36 -15.86
N LYS A 241 4.28 37.38 -16.70
CA LYS A 241 5.54 38.16 -16.67
C LYS A 241 5.83 38.77 -15.30
N HIS A 242 4.81 39.17 -14.56
CA HIS A 242 4.95 39.82 -13.25
C HIS A 242 5.50 38.89 -12.16
N ILE A 243 5.57 37.58 -12.37
CA ILE A 243 6.23 36.63 -11.44
C ILE A 243 7.50 36.00 -11.99
N LEU A 244 7.94 36.42 -13.18
CA LEU A 244 9.22 35.99 -13.74
C LEU A 244 10.36 36.81 -13.16
N ASN A 245 11.51 36.16 -12.96
CA ASN A 245 12.73 36.84 -12.57
C ASN A 245 13.27 37.67 -13.75
N ALA A 246 13.81 38.86 -13.45
CA ALA A 246 14.37 39.79 -14.45
C ALA A 246 15.83 40.18 -14.16
N PRO A 247 16.77 39.21 -14.14
CA PRO A 247 18.16 39.46 -13.76
C PRO A 247 18.97 40.22 -14.82
N THR A 248 18.51 40.25 -16.08
CA THR A 248 19.22 40.93 -17.17
C THR A 248 18.49 42.18 -17.63
N LYS A 249 19.22 43.15 -18.21
CA LYS A 249 18.63 44.36 -18.80
C LYS A 249 17.63 44.05 -19.91
N LEU A 250 17.87 43.00 -20.70
CA LEU A 250 16.97 42.56 -21.77
C LEU A 250 15.64 42.07 -21.18
N MET A 251 15.68 41.23 -20.15
CA MET A 251 14.47 40.70 -19.49
C MET A 251 13.63 41.83 -18.84
N GLN A 252 14.29 42.81 -18.22
CA GLN A 252 13.62 43.99 -17.67
C GLN A 252 12.95 44.80 -18.78
N ALA A 253 13.63 45.00 -19.92
CA ALA A 253 13.07 45.68 -21.09
C ALA A 253 11.88 44.92 -21.70
N GLU A 254 11.87 43.59 -21.64
CA GLU A 254 10.74 42.74 -22.05
C GLU A 254 9.58 42.70 -21.03
N GLY A 255 9.72 43.41 -19.91
CA GLY A 255 8.69 43.56 -18.89
C GLY A 255 8.64 42.42 -17.87
N TYR A 256 9.69 41.61 -17.74
CA TYR A 256 9.75 40.56 -16.72
C TYR A 256 9.82 41.21 -15.33
N GLY A 257 9.06 40.66 -14.37
CA GLY A 257 8.91 41.22 -13.03
C GLY A 257 8.13 42.54 -12.96
N SER A 258 7.77 43.13 -14.10
CA SER A 258 7.00 44.38 -14.13
C SER A 258 5.60 44.15 -13.58
N GLY A 259 5.15 45.04 -12.69
CA GLY A 259 3.84 44.93 -12.04
C GLY A 259 3.78 43.90 -10.91
N TYR A 260 4.91 43.29 -10.50
CA TYR A 260 4.94 42.46 -9.28
C TYR A 260 4.57 43.31 -8.06
N ARG A 261 3.66 42.81 -7.23
CA ARG A 261 3.33 43.40 -5.93
C ARG A 261 3.76 42.45 -4.84
N TYR A 262 4.68 42.90 -4.01
CA TYR A 262 5.17 42.11 -2.89
C TYR A 262 4.06 41.98 -1.83
N ASP A 263 3.61 40.76 -1.57
CA ASP A 263 2.42 40.50 -0.74
C ASP A 263 2.55 41.09 0.67
N HIS A 264 3.74 41.03 1.28
CA HIS A 264 4.01 41.55 2.62
C HIS A 264 3.89 43.08 2.74
N ASP A 265 4.00 43.82 1.64
CA ASP A 265 3.83 45.28 1.63
C ASP A 265 2.36 45.70 1.50
N THR A 266 1.46 44.74 1.31
CA THR A 266 0.01 45.00 1.19
C THR A 266 -0.66 44.91 2.57
N PRO A 267 -1.75 45.66 2.83
CA PRO A 267 -2.38 45.72 4.16
C PRO A 267 -2.76 44.36 4.76
N ASP A 268 -3.17 43.41 3.91
CA ASP A 268 -3.60 42.06 4.33
C ASP A 268 -2.49 41.01 4.21
N GLY A 269 -1.26 41.39 3.82
CA GLY A 269 -0.21 40.43 3.47
C GLY A 269 -0.57 39.55 2.25
N PHE A 270 -1.46 40.05 1.39
CA PHE A 270 -2.01 39.34 0.24
C PHE A 270 -2.33 40.34 -0.86
N SER A 271 -1.62 40.29 -1.98
CA SER A 271 -1.83 41.17 -3.12
C SER A 271 -3.13 40.82 -3.86
N GLY A 272 -3.39 39.53 -4.07
CA GLY A 272 -4.46 39.06 -4.95
C GLY A 272 -4.07 38.96 -6.42
N GLN A 273 -2.77 39.00 -6.76
CA GLN A 273 -2.29 38.77 -8.13
C GLN A 273 -2.60 37.36 -8.63
N ASP A 274 -2.89 37.20 -9.91
CA ASP A 274 -3.06 35.86 -10.51
C ASP A 274 -1.71 35.26 -10.87
N TYR A 275 -1.53 33.99 -10.53
CA TYR A 275 -0.27 33.28 -10.72
C TYR A 275 -0.35 32.22 -11.82
N PHE A 276 -1.53 32.03 -12.42
CA PHE A 276 -1.71 31.15 -13.56
C PHE A 276 -1.34 31.85 -14.87
N PRO A 277 -0.78 31.13 -15.87
CA PRO A 277 -0.65 31.65 -17.22
C PRO A 277 -1.96 32.25 -17.74
N ASP A 278 -1.90 33.41 -18.38
CA ASP A 278 -3.09 34.11 -18.87
C ASP A 278 -3.93 33.22 -19.81
N ALA A 279 -3.27 32.44 -20.66
CA ALA A 279 -3.92 31.51 -21.59
C ALA A 279 -4.58 30.30 -20.91
N LEU A 280 -4.11 29.93 -19.71
CA LEU A 280 -4.74 28.87 -18.91
C LEU A 280 -5.93 29.40 -18.10
N GLY A 281 -5.88 30.69 -17.74
CA GLY A 281 -6.79 31.29 -16.79
C GLY A 281 -6.68 30.67 -15.40
N ARG A 282 -7.42 31.26 -14.46
CA ARG A 282 -7.39 30.83 -13.07
C ARG A 282 -8.02 29.45 -12.89
N GLN A 283 -7.31 28.56 -12.20
CA GLN A 283 -7.79 27.22 -11.86
C GLN A 283 -8.05 27.08 -10.35
N THR A 284 -8.92 26.14 -9.98
CA THR A 284 -9.11 25.71 -8.59
C THR A 284 -8.92 24.20 -8.49
N PHE A 285 -7.79 23.77 -7.95
CA PHE A 285 -7.49 22.34 -7.78
C PHE A 285 -7.80 21.82 -6.38
N TYR A 286 -7.58 22.64 -5.36
CA TYR A 286 -7.71 22.26 -3.97
C TYR A 286 -8.99 22.85 -3.38
N ASP A 287 -9.96 21.97 -3.15
CA ASP A 287 -11.25 22.27 -2.50
C ASP A 287 -11.41 21.33 -1.29
N PRO A 288 -10.88 21.72 -0.11
CA PRO A 288 -10.75 20.82 1.03
C PRO A 288 -12.07 20.63 1.80
N PRO A 289 -12.53 19.41 2.10
CA PRO A 289 -13.76 19.21 2.87
C PRO A 289 -13.69 19.85 4.26
N ASP A 290 -14.85 20.06 4.89
CA ASP A 290 -14.94 20.59 6.27
C ASP A 290 -14.65 19.47 7.30
N ARG A 291 -13.41 18.95 7.33
CA ARG A 291 -12.96 17.85 8.20
C ARG A 291 -11.64 18.17 8.89
N GLY A 292 -11.52 17.88 10.19
CA GLY A 292 -10.29 18.09 10.94
C GLY A 292 -9.75 19.52 10.80
N PHE A 293 -8.46 19.65 10.51
CA PHE A 293 -7.79 20.94 10.30
C PHE A 293 -8.17 21.63 8.97
N GLU A 294 -8.71 20.89 8.00
CA GLU A 294 -9.12 21.48 6.72
C GLU A 294 -10.27 22.48 6.86
N ARG A 295 -11.03 22.44 7.96
CA ARG A 295 -12.01 23.48 8.31
C ARG A 295 -11.37 24.87 8.39
N GLU A 296 -10.21 24.97 9.03
CA GLU A 296 -9.47 26.23 9.16
C GLU A 296 -8.82 26.64 7.84
N ILE A 297 -8.36 25.65 7.07
CA ILE A 297 -7.81 25.91 5.73
C ILE A 297 -8.90 26.48 4.81
N ARG A 298 -10.11 25.89 4.80
CA ARG A 298 -11.24 26.37 4.02
C ARG A 298 -11.57 27.83 4.35
N LYS A 299 -11.66 28.19 5.65
CA LYS A 299 -11.89 29.57 6.08
C LYS A 299 -10.85 30.55 5.49
N ARG A 300 -9.56 30.18 5.48
CA ARG A 300 -8.48 30.99 4.90
C ARG A 300 -8.61 31.12 3.38
N LEU A 301 -8.91 30.02 2.69
CA LEU A 301 -9.13 30.03 1.24
C LEU A 301 -10.33 30.92 0.85
N ASP A 302 -11.43 30.82 1.58
CA ASP A 302 -12.64 31.63 1.35
C ASP A 302 -12.36 33.12 1.60
N TYR A 303 -11.60 33.44 2.65
CA TYR A 303 -11.14 34.81 2.94
C TYR A 303 -10.30 35.37 1.79
N TRP A 304 -9.27 34.66 1.33
CA TRP A 304 -8.43 35.09 0.22
C TRP A 304 -9.19 35.17 -1.11
N ALA A 305 -10.13 34.26 -1.35
CA ALA A 305 -10.99 34.30 -2.53
C ALA A 305 -11.89 35.54 -2.52
N LYS A 306 -12.43 35.93 -1.34
CA LYS A 306 -13.18 37.17 -1.18
C LYS A 306 -12.30 38.40 -1.45
N LEU A 307 -11.16 38.53 -0.77
CA LEU A 307 -10.24 39.65 -0.97
C LEU A 307 -9.82 39.81 -2.43
N ARG A 308 -9.58 38.69 -3.12
CA ARG A 308 -9.22 38.70 -4.54
C ARG A 308 -10.34 39.24 -5.42
N ARG A 309 -11.60 38.86 -5.16
CA ARG A 309 -12.76 39.38 -5.90
C ARG A 309 -12.99 40.86 -5.63
N ASP A 310 -12.84 41.29 -4.38
CA ASP A 310 -13.05 42.69 -4.01
C ASP A 310 -11.99 43.58 -4.71
N ARG A 311 -10.72 43.18 -4.67
CA ARG A 311 -9.63 43.93 -5.34
C ARG A 311 -9.69 43.90 -6.86
N ALA A 312 -10.23 42.83 -7.46
CA ALA A 312 -10.45 42.78 -8.91
C ALA A 312 -11.58 43.71 -9.38
N ARG A 313 -12.43 44.21 -8.48
CA ARG A 313 -13.46 45.22 -8.79
C ARG A 313 -12.93 46.65 -8.65
N ASP A 314 -11.88 46.85 -7.86
CA ASP A 314 -11.26 48.14 -7.61
C ASP A 314 -10.19 48.53 -8.66
N THR A 315 -9.85 47.60 -9.57
CA THR A 315 -8.93 47.77 -10.71
C THR A 315 -9.67 47.69 -12.03
#